data_AF-A0AAN6NJJ3-F1
#
_entry.id   AF-A0AAN6NJJ3-F1
#
_cell.length_a   1.000
_cell.length_b   1.000
_cell.length_c   1.000
_cell.angle_alpha   90.00
_cell.angle_beta   90.00
_cell.angle_gamma   90.00
#
_symmetry.space_group_name_H-M   'P 1'
#
loop_
_entity.id
_entity.type
_entity.pdbx_description
1 polymer ?
#
loop_
_entity_poly.entity_id
_entity_poly.type
_entity_poly.pdbx_seq_one_letter_code
_entity_poly.pdbx_strand_id
1 'polypeptide(L)'
;MKQLKCNFPPCEAVIAGSGFVTKCRFVFEAHANIHLWVKWLTLQHSHVFCMKCAANNGLAAESSLSSRKCPVCQKPLQQRLDTHEHSLSPPDGWKDLVLAGLAPKDILDCAGRALGFWQYQISTH
;
A
#
# COMPACT_ATOMS: atom_id res chain seq x y z
N MET A 1 9.61 -12.60 -15.10
CA MET A 1 9.14 -12.20 -13.76
C MET A 1 7.93 -11.29 -13.92
N LYS A 2 6.89 -11.42 -13.08
CA LYS A 2 5.70 -10.56 -13.19
C LYS A 2 6.07 -9.14 -12.77
N GLN A 3 5.70 -8.15 -13.58
CA GLN A 3 6.02 -6.74 -13.34
C GLN A 3 4.93 -6.07 -12.48
N LEU A 4 5.32 -5.12 -11.64
CA LEU A 4 4.37 -4.36 -10.82
C LEU A 4 3.61 -3.37 -11.72
N LYS A 5 2.28 -3.39 -11.69
CA LYS A 5 1.44 -2.46 -12.47
C LYS A 5 0.77 -1.42 -11.58
N CYS A 6 0.44 -0.28 -12.19
CA CYS A 6 -0.38 0.75 -11.58
C CYS A 6 -1.77 0.18 -11.23
N ASN A 7 -2.26 0.45 -10.02
CA ASN A 7 -3.60 0.02 -9.63
C ASN A 7 -4.71 1.00 -10.04
N PHE A 8 -4.37 2.17 -10.61
CA PHE A 8 -5.39 3.07 -11.13
C PHE A 8 -6.07 2.42 -12.35
N PRO A 9 -7.38 2.11 -12.33
CA PRO A 9 -7.99 1.21 -13.31
C PRO A 9 -7.81 1.61 -14.79
N PRO A 10 -7.82 2.91 -15.16
CA PRO A 10 -7.55 3.33 -16.54
C PRO A 10 -6.07 3.24 -16.96
N CYS A 11 -5.14 2.91 -16.05
CA CYS A 11 -3.71 2.96 -16.28
C CYS A 11 -3.10 1.57 -16.31
N GLU A 12 -2.46 1.22 -17.42
CA GLU A 12 -1.76 -0.06 -17.60
C GLU A 12 -0.24 0.06 -17.40
N ALA A 13 0.23 1.18 -16.84
CA ALA A 13 1.66 1.44 -16.69
C ALA A 13 2.31 0.40 -15.78
N VAL A 14 3.42 -0.17 -16.27
CA VAL A 14 4.37 -0.89 -15.45
C VAL A 14 5.17 0.11 -14.63
N ILE A 15 5.29 -0.13 -13.33
CA ILE A 15 6.03 0.73 -12.41
C ILE A 15 7.44 0.17 -12.26
N ALA A 16 8.43 0.97 -12.65
CA ALA A 16 9.84 0.67 -12.49
C ALA A 16 10.52 1.80 -11.69
N GLY A 17 11.44 1.44 -10.80
CA GLY A 17 12.15 2.43 -9.97
C GLY A 17 11.36 2.82 -8.73
N SER A 18 10.45 3.79 -8.84
CA SER A 18 9.61 4.26 -7.73
C SER A 18 8.12 4.33 -8.08
N GLY A 19 7.28 4.25 -7.04
CA GLY A 19 5.83 4.38 -7.16
C GLY A 19 5.21 4.85 -5.87
N PHE A 20 4.03 5.43 -5.94
CA PHE A 20 3.32 5.93 -4.76
C PHE A 20 2.46 4.82 -4.17
N VAL A 21 2.71 4.46 -2.92
CA VAL A 21 1.96 3.43 -2.20
C VAL A 21 0.99 4.10 -1.24
N THR A 22 -0.22 3.55 -1.15
CA THR A 22 -1.25 4.00 -0.22
C THR A 22 -1.45 2.98 0.90
N LYS A 23 -1.87 3.45 2.07
CA LYS A 23 -2.34 2.64 3.19
C LYS A 23 -3.81 2.95 3.43
N CYS A 24 -4.68 2.16 2.79
CA CYS A 24 -6.12 2.35 2.79
C CYS A 24 -6.75 1.70 4.03
N ARG A 25 -6.75 2.40 5.16
CA ARG A 25 -7.28 1.85 6.42
C ARG A 25 -8.72 1.34 6.26
N PHE A 26 -8.98 0.13 6.74
CA PHE A 26 -10.35 -0.33 6.98
C PHE A 26 -10.87 0.38 8.23
N VAL A 27 -12.03 1.01 8.11
CA VAL A 27 -12.81 1.43 9.29
C VAL A 27 -13.79 0.29 9.53
N PHE A 28 -13.63 -0.43 10.65
CA PHE A 28 -14.68 -1.30 11.15
C PHE A 28 -15.88 -0.42 11.49
N GLU A 29 -16.96 -0.47 10.72
CA GLU A 29 -18.27 -0.11 11.26
C GLU A 29 -18.65 -1.21 12.24
N ALA A 30 -18.71 -0.85 13.52
CA ALA A 30 -18.99 -1.76 14.61
C ALA A 30 -20.44 -2.29 14.52
N HIS A 31 -20.66 -3.30 13.69
CA HIS A 31 -21.86 -4.12 13.81
C HIS A 31 -21.61 -5.15 14.91
N ALA A 32 -22.31 -4.95 16.02
CA ALA A 32 -22.30 -5.83 17.19
C ALA A 32 -22.71 -7.25 16.78
N ASN A 33 -21.74 -8.12 16.52
CA ASN A 33 -21.77 -9.54 16.86
C ASN A 33 -20.41 -10.18 16.56
N ILE A 34 -19.75 -10.56 17.64
CA ILE A 34 -18.43 -11.17 17.66
C ILE A 34 -18.58 -12.67 17.47
N HIS A 35 -18.15 -13.22 16.33
CA HIS A 35 -17.59 -14.59 16.16
C HIS A 35 -17.14 -14.95 14.70
N LEU A 36 -16.75 -13.99 13.86
CA LEU A 36 -16.06 -14.18 12.56
C LEU A 36 -14.61 -13.64 12.55
N TRP A 37 -14.01 -13.53 13.73
CA TRP A 37 -12.92 -12.58 14.06
C TRP A 37 -11.48 -12.98 13.67
N VAL A 38 -11.26 -14.09 12.95
CA VAL A 38 -9.88 -14.54 12.63
C VAL A 38 -9.56 -14.56 11.13
N LYS A 39 -10.55 -14.48 10.23
CA LYS A 39 -10.32 -14.73 8.78
C LYS A 39 -10.35 -13.50 7.87
N TRP A 40 -10.74 -12.34 8.38
CA TRP A 40 -10.84 -11.09 7.61
C TRP A 40 -9.76 -10.05 7.95
N LEU A 41 -8.82 -10.41 8.83
CA LEU A 41 -7.78 -9.51 9.38
C LEU A 41 -6.57 -9.28 8.45
N THR A 42 -6.51 -9.91 7.28
CA THR A 42 -5.36 -9.85 6.36
C THR A 42 -5.75 -9.50 4.92
N LEU A 43 -6.92 -8.90 4.71
CA LEU A 43 -7.20 -8.30 3.41
C LEU A 43 -6.34 -7.06 3.27
N GLN A 44 -5.64 -7.02 2.16
CA GLN A 44 -4.69 -5.98 1.91
C GLN A 44 -5.35 -4.68 1.54
N HIS A 45 -4.68 -3.62 1.96
CA HIS A 45 -5.21 -2.29 1.94
C HIS A 45 -4.27 -1.33 1.22
N SER A 46 -3.29 -1.84 0.48
CA SER A 46 -2.33 -1.01 -0.19
C SER A 46 -2.50 -1.08 -1.68
N HIS A 47 -2.66 0.09 -2.28
CA HIS A 47 -2.63 0.28 -3.73
C HIS A 47 -1.39 1.05 -4.10
N VAL A 48 -0.75 0.66 -5.19
CA VAL A 48 0.42 1.33 -5.77
C VAL A 48 0.04 2.05 -7.05
N PHE A 49 0.63 3.22 -7.26
CA PHE A 49 0.37 4.07 -8.41
C PHE A 49 1.68 4.52 -9.06
N CYS A 50 1.70 4.65 -10.38
CA CYS A 50 2.78 5.36 -11.03
C CYS A 50 2.76 6.84 -10.63
N MET A 51 3.91 7.52 -10.73
CA MET A 51 4.04 8.91 -10.28
C MET A 51 3.03 9.84 -10.96
N LYS A 52 2.73 9.63 -12.25
CA LYS A 52 1.71 10.40 -12.99
C LYS A 52 0.31 10.23 -12.39
N CYS A 53 -0.11 9.00 -12.12
CA CYS A 53 -1.42 8.74 -11.51
C CYS A 53 -1.49 9.27 -10.07
N ALA A 54 -0.40 9.16 -9.32
CA ALA A 54 -0.35 9.70 -7.96
C ALA A 54 -0.50 11.22 -7.93
N ALA A 55 0.23 11.93 -8.80
CA ALA A 55 0.12 13.39 -8.94
C ALA A 55 -1.28 13.82 -9.38
N ASN A 56 -1.80 13.21 -10.45
CA ASN A 56 -3.12 13.56 -11.01
C ASN A 56 -4.29 13.30 -10.05
N ASN A 57 -4.10 12.41 -9.07
CA ASN A 57 -5.12 12.08 -8.08
C ASN A 57 -4.82 12.66 -6.68
N GLY A 58 -3.87 13.60 -6.58
CA GLY A 58 -3.60 14.30 -5.33
C GLY A 58 -3.08 13.41 -4.19
N LEU A 59 -2.28 12.39 -4.50
CA LEU A 59 -1.64 11.53 -3.49
C LEU A 59 -0.32 12.08 -2.96
N ALA A 60 0.30 13.00 -3.71
CA ALA A 60 1.55 13.67 -3.37
C ALA A 60 1.43 14.60 -2.15
N ALA A 61 2.56 14.95 -1.55
CA ALA A 61 2.64 15.71 -0.29
C ALA A 61 2.01 17.12 -0.36
N GLU A 62 1.91 17.70 -1.55
CA GLU A 62 1.33 19.02 -1.80
C GLU A 62 -0.20 19.06 -1.67
N SER A 63 -0.85 17.90 -1.61
CA SER A 63 -2.30 17.79 -1.51
C SER A 63 -2.77 17.86 -0.06
N SER A 64 -3.86 18.61 0.19
CA SER A 64 -4.47 18.72 1.52
C SER A 64 -4.82 17.34 2.09
N LEU A 65 -4.33 17.03 3.30
CA LEU A 65 -4.61 15.75 3.97
C LEU A 65 -6.10 15.43 4.07
N SER A 66 -6.95 16.46 4.23
CA SER A 66 -8.40 16.29 4.39
C SER A 66 -9.11 15.80 3.14
N SER A 67 -8.55 16.01 1.94
CA SER A 67 -9.19 15.68 0.66
C SER A 67 -8.65 14.40 0.01
N ARG A 68 -7.53 13.85 0.49
CA ARG A 68 -6.91 12.67 -0.13
C ARG A 68 -7.78 11.43 0.04
N LYS A 69 -8.05 10.74 -1.07
CA LYS A 69 -8.75 9.46 -1.11
C LYS A 69 -8.01 8.51 -2.04
N CYS A 70 -8.06 7.22 -1.74
CA CYS A 70 -7.51 6.22 -2.65
C CYS A 70 -8.32 6.19 -3.96
N PRO A 71 -7.69 6.31 -5.14
CA PRO A 71 -8.39 6.23 -6.42
C PRO A 71 -9.09 4.89 -6.67
N VAL A 72 -8.65 3.82 -6.01
CA VAL A 72 -9.18 2.46 -6.20
C VAL A 72 -10.34 2.19 -5.25
N CYS A 73 -10.12 2.30 -3.94
CA CYS A 73 -11.13 1.91 -2.94
C CYS A 73 -11.85 3.11 -2.29
N GLN A 74 -11.54 4.33 -2.71
CA GLN A 74 -12.17 5.59 -2.24
C GLN A 74 -12.03 5.86 -0.73
N LYS A 75 -11.17 5.10 -0.02
CA LYS A 75 -10.93 5.29 1.41
C LYS A 75 -10.17 6.61 1.66
N PRO A 76 -10.53 7.37 2.72
CA PRO A 76 -9.79 8.57 3.12
C PRO A 76 -8.34 8.25 3.52
N LEU A 77 -7.40 9.09 3.07
CA LEU A 77 -5.95 8.97 3.30
C LEU A 77 -5.43 10.20 4.08
N GLN A 78 -6.02 10.40 5.26
CA GLN A 78 -5.89 11.63 6.04
C GLN A 78 -4.65 11.70 6.93
N GLN A 79 -3.90 10.60 7.09
CA GLN A 79 -2.67 10.60 7.89
C GLN A 79 -1.46 10.83 6.99
N ARG A 80 -0.41 11.44 7.55
CA ARG A 80 0.81 11.75 6.79
C ARG A 80 1.41 10.50 6.13
N LEU A 81 1.41 9.36 6.82
CA LEU A 81 1.95 8.08 6.32
C LEU A 81 0.92 7.22 5.57
N ASP A 82 -0.28 7.75 5.26
CA ASP A 82 -1.24 7.01 4.44
C ASP A 82 -0.85 6.99 2.96
N THR A 83 0.05 7.87 2.53
CA THR A 83 0.61 7.88 1.18
C THR A 83 2.12 8.12 1.28
N HIS A 84 2.90 7.40 0.47
CA HIS A 84 4.35 7.57 0.44
C HIS A 84 4.90 7.16 -0.92
N GLU A 85 5.90 7.89 -1.42
CA GLU A 85 6.69 7.42 -2.56
C GLU A 85 7.62 6.30 -2.09
N HIS A 86 7.51 5.13 -2.71
CA HIS A 86 8.28 3.96 -2.36
C HIS A 86 9.27 3.65 -3.48
N SER A 87 10.55 3.48 -3.12
CA SER A 87 11.50 2.83 -4.02
C SER A 87 11.16 1.35 -4.11
N LEU A 88 10.99 0.85 -5.33
CA LEU A 88 10.66 -0.55 -5.62
C LEU A 88 11.90 -1.43 -5.74
N SER A 89 13.08 -0.81 -5.83
CA SER A 89 14.38 -1.49 -5.85
C SER A 89 15.37 -0.75 -4.94
N PRO A 90 15.12 -0.71 -3.61
CA PRO A 90 16.05 -0.08 -2.69
C PRO A 90 17.38 -0.86 -2.66
N PRO A 91 18.53 -0.18 -2.42
CA PRO A 91 19.82 -0.83 -2.25
C PRO A 91 19.82 -1.82 -1.07
N ASP A 92 20.67 -2.85 -1.12
CA ASP A 92 20.71 -3.87 -0.06
C ASP A 92 21.08 -3.28 1.31
N GLY A 93 22.04 -2.35 1.36
CA GLY A 93 22.38 -1.66 2.61
C GLY A 93 21.20 -0.88 3.22
N TRP A 94 20.24 -0.40 2.42
CA TRP A 94 19.02 0.20 2.97
C TRP A 94 18.10 -0.86 3.60
N LYS A 95 18.00 -2.04 3.00
CA LYS A 95 17.21 -3.16 3.55
C LYS A 95 17.80 -3.60 4.89
N ASP A 96 19.12 -3.73 4.97
CA ASP A 96 19.82 -4.07 6.21
C ASP A 96 19.53 -3.05 7.31
N LEU A 97 19.61 -1.75 6.98
CA LEU A 97 19.32 -0.66 7.93
C LEU A 97 17.87 -0.67 8.43
N VAL A 98 16.89 -0.88 7.54
CA VAL A 98 15.47 -0.91 7.91
C VAL A 98 15.14 -2.11 8.79
N LEU A 99 15.81 -3.25 8.58
CA LEU A 99 15.58 -4.46 9.35
C LEU A 99 16.35 -4.48 10.68
N ALA A 100 17.48 -3.77 10.76
CA ALA A 100 18.30 -3.72 11.96
C ALA A 100 17.53 -3.14 13.17
N GLY A 101 17.51 -3.89 14.27
CA GLY A 101 16.86 -3.49 15.52
C GLY A 101 15.37 -3.83 15.62
N LEU A 102 14.75 -4.37 14.57
CA LEU A 102 13.38 -4.90 14.65
C LEU A 102 13.36 -6.25 15.38
N ALA A 103 12.29 -6.49 16.15
CA ALA A 103 12.08 -7.80 16.74
C ALA A 103 11.75 -8.83 15.63
N PRO A 104 12.13 -10.12 15.77
CA PRO A 104 11.83 -11.14 14.77
C PRO A 104 10.36 -11.22 14.38
N LYS A 105 9.46 -10.98 15.34
CA LYS A 105 8.01 -10.94 15.11
C LYS A 105 7.61 -9.84 14.11
N ASP A 106 8.21 -8.66 14.22
CA ASP A 106 7.86 -7.52 13.37
C ASP A 106 8.42 -7.70 11.95
N ILE A 107 9.60 -8.31 11.82
CA ILE A 107 10.17 -8.72 10.53
C ILE A 107 9.21 -9.69 9.80
N LEU A 108 8.72 -10.71 10.51
CA LEU A 108 7.78 -11.67 9.94
C LEU A 108 6.43 -11.02 9.57
N ASP A 109 5.93 -10.08 10.37
CA ASP A 109 4.71 -9.31 10.04
C ASP A 109 4.91 -8.45 8.77
N CYS A 110 6.04 -7.75 8.67
CA CYS A 110 6.40 -6.99 7.46
C CYS A 110 6.46 -7.88 6.22
N ALA A 111 7.12 -9.05 6.32
CA ALA A 111 7.21 -10.01 5.23
C ALA A 111 5.83 -10.51 4.80
N GLY A 112 4.97 -10.90 5.75
CA GLY A 112 3.61 -11.35 5.47
C GLY A 112 2.77 -10.29 4.74
N ARG A 113 2.83 -9.03 5.19
CA ARG A 113 2.14 -7.91 4.52
C ARG A 113 2.67 -7.66 3.11
N ALA A 114 3.98 -7.70 2.92
CA ALA A 114 4.61 -7.52 1.60
C ALA A 114 4.27 -8.67 0.64
N LEU A 115 4.24 -9.91 1.11
CA LEU A 115 3.85 -11.07 0.33
C LEU A 115 2.39 -11.02 -0.10
N GLY A 116 1.50 -10.65 0.83
CA GLY A 116 0.11 -10.38 0.46
C GLY A 116 0.07 -9.40 -0.72
N PHE A 117 0.92 -8.35 -0.70
CA PHE A 117 0.82 -7.19 -1.61
C PHE A 117 1.03 -7.68 -3.01
N TRP A 118 2.08 -8.48 -3.16
CA TRP A 118 2.34 -9.18 -4.39
C TRP A 118 1.23 -10.14 -4.82
N GLN A 119 0.62 -10.89 -3.91
CA GLN A 119 -0.51 -11.76 -4.26
C GLN A 119 -1.69 -10.96 -4.84
N TYR A 120 -2.02 -9.82 -4.23
CA TYR A 120 -3.05 -8.92 -4.77
C TYR A 120 -2.69 -8.45 -6.18
N GLN A 121 -1.46 -7.95 -6.38
CA GLN A 121 -0.98 -7.49 -7.69
C GLN A 121 -1.03 -8.61 -8.74
N ILE A 122 -0.68 -9.84 -8.36
CA ILE A 122 -0.72 -10.99 -9.27
C ILE A 122 -2.15 -11.41 -9.60
N SER A 123 -3.10 -11.26 -8.67
CA SER A 123 -4.50 -11.67 -8.87
C SER A 123 -5.33 -10.67 -9.70
N THR A 124 -4.96 -9.39 -9.65
CA THR A 124 -5.77 -8.30 -10.22
C THR A 124 -5.19 -7.76 -11.55
N HIS A 125 -3.97 -8.16 -11.94
CA HIS A 125 -3.22 -7.68 -13.12
C HIS A 125 -2.42 -8.77 -13.82
#